data_AF-A0A972SBD2-F1
#
_entry.id   AF-A0A972SBD2-F1
#
_cell.length_a   1.000
_cell.length_b   1.000
_cell.length_c   1.000
_cell.angle_alpha   90.00
_cell.angle_beta   90.00
_cell.angle_gamma   90.00
#
_symmetry.space_group_name_H-M   'P 1'
#
loop_
_entity.id
_entity.type
_entity.pdbx_description
1 polymer ?
#
loop_
_entity_poly.entity_id
_entity_poly.type
_entity_poly.pdbx_seq_one_letter_code
_entity_poly.pdbx_strand_id
1 'polypeptide(L)'
;AQAIDLENLPPELQAQLQAIARQLQELGPQGLLVAQARDGAVAALRGEASREALSAQLQEIAAQIRANEPPDSEWGEVACFLDAVIALLADQPPPPVPARYAEDFAAVLQAKGI
;
A
#
# COMPACT_ATOMS: atom_id res chain seq x y z
N ALA A 1 13.74 20.67 16.40
CA ALA A 1 12.94 19.45 16.56
C ALA A 1 13.32 18.82 17.89
N GLN A 2 12.43 18.81 18.88
CA GLN A 2 12.68 18.07 20.12
C GLN A 2 12.59 16.58 19.76
N ALA A 3 13.65 15.82 20.07
CA ALA A 3 13.64 14.38 19.95
C ALA A 3 12.57 13.85 20.91
N ILE A 4 11.66 13.02 20.42
CA ILE A 4 10.74 12.29 21.27
C ILE A 4 11.61 11.42 22.17
N ASP A 5 11.52 11.65 23.48
CA ASP A 5 12.23 10.91 24.52
C ASP A 5 11.58 9.52 24.63
N LEU A 6 12.01 8.60 23.76
CA LEU A 6 11.45 7.24 23.62
C LEU A 6 11.53 6.43 24.93
N GLU A 7 12.40 6.82 25.86
CA GLU A 7 12.60 6.15 27.15
C GLU A 7 11.55 6.49 28.21
N ASN A 8 10.71 7.52 28.00
CA ASN A 8 9.66 7.95 28.93
C ASN A 8 8.23 7.86 28.36
N LEU A 9 8.01 6.98 27.37
CA LEU A 9 6.68 6.77 26.81
C LEU A 9 5.77 6.06 27.83
N PRO A 10 4.50 6.46 27.98
CA PRO A 10 3.55 5.74 28.83
C PRO A 10 3.43 4.27 28.39
N PRO A 11 3.23 3.32 29.33
CA PRO A 11 3.27 1.89 29.05
C PRO A 11 2.21 1.47 28.01
N GLU A 12 1.07 2.14 27.96
CA GLU A 12 0.04 1.94 26.94
C GLU A 12 0.51 2.32 25.53
N LEU A 13 1.30 3.40 25.40
CA LEU A 13 1.87 3.83 24.13
C LEU A 13 3.03 2.92 23.71
N GLN A 14 3.83 2.42 24.66
CA GLN A 14 4.84 1.40 24.37
C GLN A 14 4.22 0.10 23.87
N ALA A 15 3.15 -0.38 24.51
CA ALA A 15 2.42 -1.57 24.09
C ALA A 15 1.80 -1.40 22.69
N GLN A 16 1.23 -0.22 22.40
CA GLN A 16 0.74 0.12 21.07
C GLN A 16 1.86 0.12 20.03
N LEU A 17 3.00 0.75 20.32
CA LEU A 17 4.14 0.76 19.39
C LEU A 17 4.70 -0.65 19.15
N GLN A 18 4.76 -1.49 20.17
CA GLN A 18 5.17 -2.90 20.03
C GLN A 18 4.17 -3.71 19.20
N ALA A 19 2.87 -3.47 19.38
CA ALA A 19 1.83 -4.11 18.57
C ALA A 19 1.94 -3.68 17.09
N ILE A 20 2.14 -2.38 16.84
CA ILE A 20 2.39 -1.86 15.49
C ILE A 20 3.66 -2.47 14.91
N ALA A 21 4.77 -2.50 15.66
CA ALA A 21 6.03 -3.08 15.21
C ALA A 21 5.89 -4.58 14.87
N ARG A 22 5.12 -5.33 15.66
CA ARG A 22 4.84 -6.74 15.40
C ARG A 22 4.02 -6.93 14.13
N GLN A 23 2.97 -6.12 13.93
CA GLN A 23 2.18 -6.13 12.71
C GLN A 23 3.04 -5.77 11.48
N LEU A 24 3.94 -4.79 11.60
CA LEU A 24 4.88 -4.43 10.54
C LEU A 24 5.89 -5.53 10.24
N GLN A 25 6.33 -6.29 11.25
CA GLN A 25 7.18 -7.47 11.06
C GLN A 25 6.43 -8.61 10.36
N GLU A 26 5.15 -8.80 10.66
CA GLU A 26 4.31 -9.84 10.06
C GLU A 26 3.95 -9.54 8.60
N LEU A 27 3.79 -8.26 8.24
CA LEU A 27 3.43 -7.83 6.88
C LEU A 27 4.54 -8.02 5.84
N GLY A 28 5.81 -8.11 6.27
CA GLY A 28 6.96 -8.11 5.38
C GLY A 28 7.05 -6.84 4.50
N PRO A 29 8.10 -6.71 3.68
CA PRO A 29 8.27 -5.52 2.83
C PRO A 29 7.18 -5.41 1.74
N GLN A 30 6.66 -6.55 1.26
CA GLN A 30 5.60 -6.59 0.24
C GLN A 30 4.26 -6.12 0.82
N GLY A 31 3.84 -6.68 1.96
CA GLY A 31 2.58 -6.31 2.61
C GLY A 31 2.58 -4.85 3.04
N LEU A 32 3.73 -4.33 3.47
CA LEU A 32 3.87 -2.91 3.80
C LEU A 32 3.66 -2.01 2.56
N LEU A 33 4.22 -2.37 1.41
CA LEU A 33 4.04 -1.62 0.17
C LEU A 33 2.58 -1.68 -0.32
N VAL A 34 1.94 -2.84 -0.24
CA VAL A 34 0.52 -3.02 -0.59
C VAL A 34 -0.37 -2.17 0.31
N ALA A 35 -0.14 -2.19 1.63
CA ALA A 35 -0.90 -1.36 2.57
C ALA A 35 -0.73 0.14 2.27
N GLN A 36 0.50 0.60 1.98
CA GLN A 36 0.74 2.00 1.61
C GLN A 36 0.05 2.39 0.30
N ALA A 37 0.12 1.53 -0.72
CA ALA A 37 -0.55 1.79 -1.99
C ALA A 37 -2.08 1.83 -1.84
N ARG A 38 -2.66 0.91 -1.05
CA ARG A 38 -4.07 0.91 -0.69
C ARG A 38 -4.47 2.21 0.00
N ASP A 39 -3.79 2.56 1.10
CA ASP A 39 -4.13 3.73 1.92
C ASP A 39 -3.97 5.03 1.13
N GLY A 40 -2.89 5.14 0.35
CA GLY A 40 -2.67 6.25 -0.58
C GLY A 40 -3.80 6.35 -1.61
N ALA A 41 -4.22 5.23 -2.21
CA ALA A 41 -5.29 5.22 -3.19
C ALA A 41 -6.63 5.63 -2.59
N VAL A 42 -6.96 5.14 -1.39
CA VAL A 42 -8.16 5.55 -0.65
C VAL A 42 -8.15 7.06 -0.41
N ALA A 43 -7.03 7.62 0.08
CA ALA A 43 -6.89 9.06 0.29
C ALA A 43 -7.05 9.86 -1.02
N ALA A 44 -6.43 9.39 -2.10
CA ALA A 44 -6.50 10.03 -3.41
C ALA A 44 -7.92 9.97 -4.01
N LEU A 45 -8.64 8.87 -3.81
CA LEU A 45 -10.03 8.73 -4.23
C LEU A 45 -10.96 9.67 -3.45
N ARG A 46 -10.70 9.87 -2.16
CA ARG A 46 -11.41 10.84 -1.29
C ARG A 46 -11.03 12.30 -1.53
N GLY A 47 -10.02 12.57 -2.36
CA GLY A 47 -9.52 13.93 -2.61
C GLY A 47 -8.60 14.47 -1.50
N GLU A 48 -8.13 13.61 -0.60
CA GLU A 48 -7.20 13.94 0.49
C GLU A 48 -5.73 13.91 0.03
N ALA A 49 -5.46 13.29 -1.13
CA ALA A 49 -4.14 13.20 -1.75
C ALA A 49 -4.22 13.41 -3.28
N SER A 50 -3.09 13.76 -3.91
CA SER A 50 -3.01 13.92 -5.36
C SER A 50 -3.02 12.57 -6.07
N ARG A 51 -4.05 12.32 -6.90
CA ARG A 51 -4.18 11.10 -7.73
C ARG A 51 -3.05 10.99 -8.74
N GLU A 52 -2.67 12.09 -9.39
CA GLU A 52 -1.61 12.11 -10.39
C GLU A 52 -0.24 11.79 -9.77
N ALA A 53 0.09 12.45 -8.66
CA ALA A 53 1.36 12.23 -7.98
C ALA A 53 1.49 10.79 -7.46
N LEU A 54 0.42 10.26 -6.87
CA LEU A 54 0.37 8.87 -6.43
C LEU A 54 0.51 7.91 -7.61
N SER A 55 -0.25 8.12 -8.69
CA SER A 55 -0.20 7.24 -9.87
C SER A 55 1.21 7.18 -10.47
N ALA A 56 1.89 8.32 -10.61
CA ALA A 56 3.26 8.38 -11.11
C ALA A 56 4.24 7.60 -10.20
N GLN A 57 4.11 7.77 -8.88
CA GLN A 57 4.93 7.05 -7.92
C GLN A 57 4.70 5.54 -7.98
N LEU A 58 3.45 5.09 -8.01
CA LEU A 58 3.12 3.67 -8.10
C LEU A 58 3.60 3.05 -9.42
N GLN A 59 3.52 3.79 -10.52
CA GLN A 59 4.04 3.36 -11.83
C GLN A 59 5.56 3.14 -11.80
N GLU A 60 6.31 4.06 -11.21
CA GLU A 60 7.76 3.93 -11.07
C GLU A 60 8.14 2.68 -10.25
N ILE A 61 7.46 2.48 -9.11
CA ILE A 61 7.68 1.33 -8.25
C ILE A 61 7.34 0.02 -8.97
N ALA A 62 6.19 -0.05 -9.65
CA ALA A 62 5.78 -1.24 -10.39
C ALA A 62 6.76 -1.56 -11.54
N ALA A 63 7.26 -0.54 -12.25
CA ALA A 63 8.27 -0.71 -13.29
C ALA A 63 9.60 -1.22 -12.71
N GLN A 64 10.05 -0.67 -11.58
CA GLN A 64 11.25 -1.13 -10.90
C GLN A 64 11.12 -2.58 -10.46
N ILE A 65 9.98 -2.98 -9.90
CA ILE A 65 9.74 -4.37 -9.50
C ILE A 65 9.85 -5.28 -10.73
N ARG A 66 9.13 -4.98 -11.83
CA ARG A 66 9.17 -5.80 -13.05
C ARG A 66 10.55 -5.91 -13.68
N ALA A 67 11.40 -4.91 -13.51
CA ALA A 67 12.76 -4.93 -14.03
C ALA A 67 13.67 -5.91 -13.27
N ASN A 68 13.36 -6.23 -12.02
CA ASN A 68 14.23 -7.04 -11.15
C ASN A 68 13.62 -8.37 -10.75
N GLU A 69 12.30 -8.52 -10.87
CA GLU A 69 11.55 -9.63 -10.30
C GLU A 69 10.73 -10.37 -11.36
N PRO A 70 10.70 -11.72 -11.32
CA PRO A 70 9.82 -12.51 -12.18
C PRO A 70 8.34 -12.19 -11.90
N PRO A 71 7.45 -12.32 -12.91
CA PRO A 71 6.02 -12.09 -12.74
C PRO A 71 5.36 -13.05 -11.74
N ASP A 72 5.87 -14.27 -11.61
CA ASP A 72 5.35 -15.30 -10.71
C ASP A 72 5.94 -15.22 -9.29
N SER A 73 6.75 -14.18 -9.01
CA SER A 73 7.33 -13.97 -7.68
C SER A 73 6.38 -13.19 -6.78
N GLU A 74 6.66 -13.18 -5.48
CA GLU A 74 5.88 -12.40 -4.54
C GLU A 74 5.91 -10.90 -4.86
N TRP A 75 7.01 -10.40 -5.41
CA TRP A 75 7.09 -9.03 -5.87
C TRP A 75 6.36 -8.82 -7.20
N GLY A 76 6.39 -9.80 -8.11
CA GLY A 76 5.58 -9.78 -9.34
C GLY A 76 4.08 -9.61 -9.05
N GLU A 77 3.57 -10.34 -8.06
CA GLU A 77 2.20 -10.17 -7.59
C GLU A 77 1.91 -8.79 -6.97
N VAL A 78 2.87 -8.19 -6.24
CA VAL A 78 2.73 -6.80 -5.77
C VAL A 78 2.62 -5.85 -6.95
N ALA A 79 3.44 -6.02 -7.99
CA ALA A 79 3.36 -5.19 -9.19
C ALA A 79 1.99 -5.31 -9.88
N CYS A 80 1.39 -6.51 -9.93
CA CYS A 80 0.02 -6.70 -10.42
C CYS A 80 -1.01 -5.94 -9.58
N PHE A 81 -0.88 -5.96 -8.25
CA PHE A 81 -1.74 -5.17 -7.37
C PHE A 81 -1.59 -3.66 -7.64
N LEU A 82 -0.35 -3.17 -7.78
CA LEU A 82 -0.07 -1.76 -8.06
C LEU A 82 -0.70 -1.32 -9.40
N ASP A 83 -0.61 -2.14 -10.45
CA ASP A 83 -1.27 -1.84 -11.73
C ASP A 83 -2.79 -1.72 -11.59
N ALA A 84 -3.40 -2.59 -10.78
CA ALA A 84 -4.83 -2.54 -10.53
C ALA A 84 -5.24 -1.24 -9.83
N VAL A 85 -4.45 -0.80 -8.86
CA VAL A 85 -4.66 0.49 -8.18
C VAL A 85 -4.48 1.66 -9.14
N ILE A 86 -3.41 1.65 -9.96
CA ILE A 86 -3.16 2.69 -10.97
C ILE A 86 -4.32 2.80 -11.96
N ALA A 87 -4.81 1.66 -12.45
CA ALA A 87 -5.97 1.60 -13.35
C ALA A 87 -7.21 2.23 -12.70
N LEU A 88 -7.51 1.91 -11.43
CA LEU A 88 -8.63 2.49 -10.70
C LEU A 88 -8.52 4.02 -10.52
N LEU A 89 -7.32 4.51 -10.19
CA LEU A 89 -7.07 5.94 -10.04
C LEU A 89 -7.22 6.70 -11.37
N ALA A 90 -6.97 6.02 -12.48
CA ALA A 90 -7.13 6.52 -13.84
C ALA A 90 -8.54 6.26 -14.44
N ASP A 91 -9.51 5.82 -13.64
CA ASP A 91 -10.87 5.47 -14.08
C ASP A 91 -10.93 4.39 -15.19
N GLN A 92 -9.93 3.50 -15.21
CA GLN A 92 -9.82 2.38 -16.13
C GLN A 92 -10.23 1.06 -15.45
N PRO A 93 -10.69 0.06 -16.22
CA PRO A 93 -10.97 -1.26 -15.68
C PRO A 93 -9.68 -1.89 -15.12
N PRO A 94 -9.66 -2.32 -13.85
CA PRO A 94 -8.46 -2.88 -13.26
C PRO A 94 -8.14 -4.27 -13.83
N PRO A 95 -6.85 -4.60 -14.04
CA PRO A 95 -6.43 -5.98 -14.29
C PRO A 95 -6.78 -6.92 -13.12
N PRO A 96 -6.74 -8.24 -13.34
CA PRO A 96 -6.91 -9.22 -12.28
C PRO A 96 -5.88 -9.03 -11.16
N VAL A 97 -6.36 -9.05 -9.92
CA VAL A 97 -5.53 -8.93 -8.72
C VAL A 97 -5.27 -10.32 -8.13
N PRO A 98 -4.03 -10.61 -7.66
CA PRO A 98 -3.75 -11.84 -6.95
C PRO A 98 -4.65 -12.03 -5.73
N ALA A 99 -5.10 -13.25 -5.50
CA ALA A 99 -6.11 -13.56 -4.48
C ALA A 99 -5.71 -13.10 -3.07
N ARG A 100 -4.41 -13.14 -2.75
CA ARG A 100 -3.90 -12.70 -1.44
C ARG A 100 -4.05 -11.20 -1.17
N TYR A 101 -4.23 -10.39 -2.21
CA TYR A 101 -4.44 -8.94 -2.10
C TYR A 101 -5.88 -8.52 -2.45
N ALA A 102 -6.80 -9.48 -2.58
CA ALA A 102 -8.19 -9.20 -2.92
C ALA A 102 -8.88 -8.33 -1.87
N GLU A 103 -8.59 -8.54 -0.58
CA GLU A 103 -9.15 -7.74 0.52
C GLU A 103 -8.66 -6.29 0.48
N ASP A 104 -7.35 -6.08 0.31
CA ASP A 104 -6.77 -4.74 0.16
C ASP A 104 -7.35 -4.02 -1.06
N PHE A 105 -7.53 -4.73 -2.17
CA PHE A 105 -8.09 -4.15 -3.38
C PHE A 105 -9.57 -3.82 -3.23
N ALA A 106 -10.34 -4.65 -2.52
CA ALA A 106 -11.74 -4.39 -2.20
C ALA A 106 -11.91 -3.09 -1.39
N ALA A 107 -10.98 -2.77 -0.49
CA ALA A 107 -11.01 -1.50 0.23
C ALA A 107 -10.86 -0.28 -0.70
N VAL A 108 -10.02 -0.38 -1.74
CA VAL A 108 -9.87 0.67 -2.76
C VAL A 108 -11.14 0.82 -3.60
N LEU A 109 -11.77 -0.29 -3.99
CA LEU A 109 -13.04 -0.29 -4.73
C LEU A 109 -14.16 0.37 -3.91
N GLN A 110 -14.29 0.03 -2.64
CA GLN A 110 -15.26 0.64 -1.73
C GLN A 110 -15.05 2.16 -1.62
N ALA A 111 -13.80 2.62 -1.53
CA ALA A 111 -13.49 4.05 -1.50
C ALA A 111 -13.83 4.77 -2.81
N LYS A 112 -13.79 4.07 -3.94
CA LYS A 112 -14.23 4.58 -5.24
C LYS A 112 -15.77 4.59 -5.39
N GLY A 113 -16.48 3.79 -4.59
CA GLY A 113 -17.94 3.67 -4.63
C GLY A 113 -18.46 2.57 -5.57
N ILE A 114 -17.64 1.53 -5.80
CA ILE A 114 -17.99 0.35 -6.62
C ILE A 114 -17.74 -0.95 -5.85
#